data_AF-A0A1G6K7Y8-F1
#
_entry.id   AF-A0A1G6K7Y8-F1
#
_cell.length_a   1.000
_cell.length_b   1.000
_cell.length_c   1.000
_cell.angle_alpha   90.00
_cell.angle_beta   90.00
_cell.angle_gamma   90.00
#
_symmetry.space_group_name_H-M   'P 1'
#
loop_
_entity.id
_entity.type
_entity.pdbx_description
1 polymer ?
#
loop_
_entity_poly.entity_id
_entity_poly.type
_entity_poly.pdbx_seq_one_letter_code
_entity_poly.pdbx_strand_id
1 'polypeptide(L)'
;MDGVRSVDVAEQLGVSKASVNKAVSTLRDAGYVEQNRYGRIQLTDTGLVYAKRVWRCHRMLRLFLERDLGVDPKVADEEACLMEHALSDDTQDRWLAYLEKQGIAVEE
;
A
#
# COMPACT_ATOMS: atom_id res chain seq x y z
N MET A 1 15.93 7.70 1.15
CA MET A 1 14.60 8.27 0.92
C MET A 1 14.36 9.27 2.06
N ASP A 2 13.98 10.51 1.77
CA ASP A 2 13.69 11.47 2.83
C ASP A 2 12.43 11.02 3.57
N GLY A 3 12.55 10.82 4.88
CA GLY A 3 11.42 10.34 5.70
C GLY A 3 10.27 11.34 5.75
N VAL A 4 9.05 10.86 6.03
CA VAL A 4 7.84 11.69 6.06
C VAL A 4 7.53 12.16 7.48
N ARG A 5 6.84 13.30 7.64
CA ARG A 5 6.41 13.77 8.96
C ARG A 5 5.07 13.14 9.31
N SER A 6 4.84 12.81 10.59
CA SER A 6 3.53 12.29 11.05
C SER A 6 2.37 13.24 10.72
N VAL A 7 2.63 14.54 10.59
CA VAL A 7 1.60 15.54 10.22
C VAL A 7 1.14 15.36 8.79
N ASP A 8 2.05 15.05 7.86
CA ASP A 8 1.73 14.84 6.44
C ASP A 8 0.89 13.57 6.29
N VAL A 9 1.26 12.51 7.01
CA VAL A 9 0.51 11.24 7.04
C VAL A 9 -0.90 11.45 7.62
N ALA A 10 -1.04 12.24 8.68
CA ALA A 10 -2.33 12.53 9.30
C ALA A 10 -3.26 13.29 8.35
N GLU A 11 -2.74 14.30 7.67
CA GLU A 11 -3.48 15.10 6.69
C GLU A 11 -3.91 14.27 5.49
N GLN A 12 -3.00 13.46 4.94
CA GLN A 12 -3.28 12.62 3.77
C GLN A 12 -4.32 11.53 4.06
N LEU A 13 -4.29 10.93 5.26
CA LEU A 13 -5.23 9.88 5.66
C LEU A 13 -6.51 10.42 6.31
N GLY A 14 -6.61 11.73 6.56
CA GLY A 14 -7.77 12.33 7.24
C GLY A 14 -7.95 11.86 8.69
N VAL A 15 -6.86 11.50 9.39
CA VAL A 15 -6.89 10.98 10.76
C VAL A 15 -6.12 11.87 11.73
N SER A 16 -6.31 11.66 13.04
CA SER A 16 -5.60 12.44 14.06
C SER A 16 -4.10 12.10 14.12
N LYS A 17 -3.26 13.06 14.53
CA LYS A 17 -1.83 12.82 14.80
C LYS A 17 -1.61 11.74 15.86
N ALA A 18 -2.50 11.64 16.85
CA ALA A 18 -2.45 10.59 17.87
C ALA A 18 -2.67 9.20 17.25
N SER A 19 -3.61 9.09 16.31
CA SER A 19 -3.87 7.85 15.55
C SER A 19 -2.65 7.44 14.73
N VAL A 20 -2.02 8.39 14.02
CA VAL A 20 -0.79 8.14 13.27
C VAL A 20 0.33 7.66 14.19
N ASN A 21 0.58 8.35 15.31
CA ASN A 21 1.64 7.95 16.25
C ASN A 21 1.43 6.54 16.80
N LYS A 22 0.18 6.16 17.10
CA LYS A 22 -0.16 4.81 17.53
C LYS A 22 0.17 3.78 16.45
N ALA A 23 -0.26 4.02 15.20
CA ALA A 23 0.01 3.13 14.07
C ALA A 23 1.52 3.00 13.77
N VAL A 24 2.24 4.12 13.78
CA VAL A 24 3.69 4.16 13.56
C VAL A 24 4.43 3.41 14.66
N SER A 25 4.00 3.51 15.93
CA SER A 25 4.58 2.69 17.00
C SER A 25 4.42 1.20 16.70
N THR A 26 3.21 0.76 16.32
CA THR A 26 2.96 -0.65 15.97
C THR A 26 3.85 -1.10 14.81
N LEU A 27 3.96 -0.30 13.75
CA LEU A 27 4.80 -0.63 12.60
C LEU A 27 6.30 -0.66 12.95
N ARG A 28 6.75 0.21 13.85
CA ARG A 28 8.13 0.24 14.33
C ARG A 28 8.43 -0.99 15.17
N ASP A 29 7.54 -1.34 16.08
CA ASP A 29 7.69 -2.51 16.94
C ASP A 29 7.65 -3.82 16.13
N ALA A 30 6.99 -3.80 14.95
CA ALA A 30 7.03 -4.87 13.94
C ALA A 30 8.24 -4.81 12.98
N GLY A 31 9.10 -3.79 13.09
CA GLY A 31 10.32 -3.65 12.28
C GLY A 31 10.12 -3.13 10.85
N TYR A 32 8.96 -2.56 10.52
CA TYR A 32 8.66 -2.04 9.18
C TYR A 32 9.00 -0.55 9.00
N VAL A 33 9.05 0.21 10.08
CA VAL A 33 9.43 1.63 10.04
C VAL A 33 10.41 1.99 11.13
N GLU A 34 11.17 3.03 10.91
CA GLU A 34 11.99 3.70 11.91
C GLU A 34 11.67 5.20 11.99
N GLN A 35 11.92 5.80 13.16
CA GLN A 35 11.83 7.24 13.34
C GLN A 35 13.22 7.80 13.61
N ASN A 36 13.70 8.68 12.73
CA ASN A 36 15.01 9.30 12.91
C ASN A 36 14.98 10.38 14.03
N ARG A 37 16.16 10.95 14.36
CA ARG A 37 16.29 11.98 15.41
C ARG A 37 15.40 13.22 15.25
N TYR A 38 14.90 13.45 14.03
CA TYR A 38 14.01 14.57 13.69
C TYR A 38 12.53 14.17 13.67
N GLY A 39 12.19 12.95 14.11
CA GLY A 39 10.83 12.43 14.14
C GLY A 39 10.26 12.10 12.76
N ARG A 40 11.10 11.97 11.72
CA ARG A 40 10.65 11.53 10.39
C ARG A 40 10.54 10.02 10.34
N ILE A 41 9.43 9.55 9.79
CA ILE A 41 9.10 8.15 9.60
C ILE A 41 9.76 7.69 8.30
N GLN A 42 10.50 6.58 8.36
CA GLN A 42 11.14 5.95 7.21
C GLN A 42 10.79 4.47 7.19
N LEU A 43 10.60 3.91 6.00
CA LEU A 43 10.52 2.46 5.83
C LEU A 43 11.91 1.87 6.07
N THR A 44 11.95 0.77 6.82
CA THR A 44 13.12 -0.11 6.84
C THR A 44 13.20 -0.89 5.52
N ASP A 45 14.28 -1.62 5.28
CA ASP A 45 14.37 -2.49 4.08
C ASP A 45 13.24 -3.53 4.04
N THR A 46 12.94 -4.13 5.19
CA THR A 46 11.81 -5.08 5.33
C THR A 46 10.47 -4.39 5.13
N GLY A 47 10.29 -3.19 5.66
CA GLY A 47 9.12 -2.35 5.44
C GLY A 47 8.93 -1.99 3.97
N LEU A 48 10.01 -1.68 3.27
CA LEU A 48 9.98 -1.34 1.85
C LEU A 48 9.55 -2.54 1.00
N VAL A 49 10.08 -3.73 1.29
CA VAL A 49 9.66 -4.97 0.61
C VAL A 49 8.16 -5.23 0.81
N TYR A 50 7.67 -5.09 2.04
CA TYR A 50 6.26 -5.28 2.35
C TYR A 50 5.37 -4.21 1.67
N ALA A 51 5.76 -2.93 1.77
CA ALA A 51 5.03 -1.83 1.15
C ALA A 51 4.93 -1.98 -0.37
N LYS A 52 6.01 -2.41 -1.04
CA LYS A 52 6.00 -2.71 -2.47
C LYS A 52 5.00 -3.81 -2.83
N ARG A 53 4.89 -4.84 -1.98
CA ARG A 53 3.92 -5.93 -2.20
C ARG A 53 2.48 -5.43 -2.13
N VAL A 54 2.14 -4.68 -1.08
CA VAL A 54 0.83 -4.05 -0.92
C VAL A 54 0.54 -3.18 -2.15
N TRP A 55 1.46 -2.27 -2.50
CA TRP A 55 1.30 -1.37 -3.63
C TRP A 55 1.11 -2.09 -4.98
N ARG A 56 1.85 -3.18 -5.22
CA ARG A 56 1.69 -4.00 -6.42
C ARG A 56 0.30 -4.65 -6.47
N CYS A 57 -0.23 -5.10 -5.32
CA CYS A 57 -1.58 -5.64 -5.22
C CYS A 57 -2.63 -4.57 -5.51
N HIS A 58 -2.56 -3.39 -4.87
CA HIS A 58 -3.43 -2.24 -5.17
C HIS A 58 -3.53 -1.99 -6.68
N ARG A 59 -2.37 -1.83 -7.32
CA ARG A 59 -2.29 -1.47 -8.74
C ARG A 59 -2.85 -2.57 -9.62
N MET A 60 -2.56 -3.82 -9.31
CA MET A 60 -3.11 -4.97 -10.02
C MET A 60 -4.64 -4.97 -9.96
N LEU A 61 -5.21 -4.79 -8.77
CA LEU A 61 -6.66 -4.79 -8.54
C LEU A 61 -7.32 -3.61 -9.23
N ARG A 62 -6.81 -2.41 -9.02
CA ARG A 62 -7.29 -1.17 -9.66
C ARG A 62 -7.29 -1.30 -11.18
N LEU A 63 -6.19 -1.80 -11.74
CA LEU A 63 -6.06 -1.99 -13.18
C LEU A 63 -7.07 -3.00 -13.73
N PHE A 64 -7.26 -4.12 -13.04
CA PHE A 64 -8.27 -5.10 -13.42
C PHE A 64 -9.70 -4.51 -13.34
N LEU A 65 -10.03 -3.83 -12.26
CA LEU A 65 -11.34 -3.19 -12.06
C LEU A 65 -11.61 -2.16 -13.16
N GLU A 66 -10.65 -1.29 -13.45
CA GLU A 66 -10.81 -0.25 -14.48
C GLU A 66 -10.86 -0.82 -15.89
N ARG A 67 -9.88 -1.63 -16.24
CA ARG A 67 -9.62 -1.99 -17.64
C ARG A 67 -10.47 -3.16 -18.11
N ASP A 68 -10.62 -4.18 -17.26
CA ASP A 68 -11.28 -5.43 -17.61
C ASP A 68 -12.76 -5.41 -17.20
N LEU A 69 -13.11 -4.72 -16.11
CA LEU A 69 -14.49 -4.58 -15.64
C LEU A 69 -15.14 -3.23 -15.96
N GLY A 70 -14.37 -2.22 -16.38
CA GLY A 70 -14.92 -0.90 -16.73
C GLY A 70 -15.41 -0.09 -15.52
N VAL A 71 -14.90 -0.39 -14.32
CA VAL A 71 -15.23 0.34 -13.09
C VAL A 71 -14.68 1.76 -13.18
N ASP A 72 -15.42 2.73 -12.64
CA ASP A 72 -14.97 4.11 -12.56
C ASP A 72 -13.61 4.20 -11.82
N PRO A 73 -12.63 4.97 -12.31
CA PRO A 73 -11.29 4.98 -11.71
C PRO A 73 -11.23 5.34 -10.23
N LYS A 74 -12.17 6.16 -9.73
CA LYS A 74 -12.21 6.51 -8.32
C LYS A 74 -12.74 5.35 -7.49
N VAL A 75 -13.81 4.70 -7.96
CA VAL A 75 -14.39 3.52 -7.31
C VAL A 75 -13.38 2.37 -7.33
N ALA A 76 -12.69 2.16 -8.45
CA ALA A 76 -11.67 1.12 -8.57
C ALA A 76 -10.50 1.31 -7.61
N ASP A 77 -10.07 2.55 -7.39
CA ASP A 77 -9.03 2.88 -6.40
C ASP A 77 -9.51 2.60 -4.96
N GLU A 78 -10.72 3.04 -4.61
CA GLU A 78 -11.32 2.81 -3.29
C GLU A 78 -11.51 1.30 -3.01
N GLU A 79 -12.03 0.54 -3.98
CA GLU A 79 -12.24 -0.90 -3.85
C GLU A 79 -10.93 -1.68 -3.83
N ALA A 80 -9.94 -1.32 -4.66
CA ALA A 80 -8.62 -1.95 -4.64
C ALA A 80 -7.95 -1.83 -3.28
N CYS A 81 -8.03 -0.66 -2.64
CA CYS A 81 -7.51 -0.40 -1.30
C CYS A 81 -8.15 -1.29 -0.22
N LEU A 82 -9.44 -1.62 -0.36
CA LEU A 82 -10.11 -2.55 0.55
C LEU A 82 -9.73 -4.01 0.26
N MET A 83 -9.68 -4.37 -1.02
CA MET A 83 -9.43 -5.73 -1.47
C MET A 83 -7.99 -6.18 -1.17
N GLU A 84 -6.99 -5.31 -1.33
CA GLU A 84 -5.58 -5.68 -1.11
C GLU A 84 -5.29 -6.17 0.31
N HIS A 85 -6.07 -5.71 1.29
CA HIS A 85 -5.94 -6.12 2.69
C HIS A 85 -6.75 -7.37 3.04
N ALA A 86 -7.65 -7.81 2.15
CA ALA A 86 -8.52 -8.97 2.37
C ALA A 86 -8.03 -10.23 1.65
N LEU A 87 -7.22 -10.08 0.59
CA LEU A 87 -6.75 -11.20 -0.21
C LEU A 87 -5.53 -11.87 0.42
N SER A 88 -5.49 -13.20 0.36
CA SER A 88 -4.28 -13.95 0.72
C SER A 88 -3.17 -13.72 -0.30
N ASP A 89 -1.93 -13.78 0.18
CA ASP A 89 -0.70 -13.82 -0.60
C ASP A 89 -0.79 -14.71 -1.86
N ASP A 90 -1.22 -15.97 -1.70
CA ASP A 90 -1.36 -16.92 -2.83
C ASP A 90 -2.42 -16.46 -3.85
N THR A 91 -3.50 -15.82 -3.40
CA THR A 91 -4.52 -15.29 -4.31
C THR A 91 -3.98 -14.10 -5.11
N GLN A 92 -3.27 -13.19 -4.44
CA GLN A 92 -2.65 -12.03 -5.08
C GLN A 92 -1.65 -12.48 -6.16
N ASP A 93 -0.77 -13.44 -5.84
CA ASP A 93 0.24 -13.95 -6.75
C ASP A 93 -0.38 -14.65 -7.98
N ARG A 94 -1.45 -15.43 -7.78
CA ARG A 94 -2.18 -16.09 -8.89
C ARG A 94 -2.88 -15.10 -9.80
N TRP A 95 -3.50 -14.07 -9.23
CA TRP A 95 -4.22 -13.07 -10.00
C TRP A 95 -3.25 -12.24 -10.84
N LEU A 96 -2.14 -11.83 -10.25
CA LEU A 96 -1.08 -11.11 -10.92
C LEU A 96 -0.52 -11.91 -12.11
N ALA A 97 -0.20 -13.18 -11.88
CA ALA A 97 0.26 -14.08 -12.95
C ALA A 97 -0.80 -14.29 -14.04
N TYR A 98 -2.10 -14.22 -13.70
CA TYR A 98 -3.18 -14.26 -14.68
C TYR A 98 -3.18 -12.99 -15.56
N LEU A 99 -3.05 -11.81 -14.97
CA LEU A 99 -2.98 -10.55 -15.71
C LEU A 99 -1.72 -10.45 -16.59
N GLU A 100 -0.56 -10.88 -16.09
CA GLU A 100 0.69 -10.91 -16.86
C GLU A 100 0.57 -11.79 -18.12
N LYS A 101 -0.12 -12.94 -18.01
CA LYS A 101 -0.41 -13.82 -19.17
C LYS A 101 -1.32 -13.17 -20.22
N GLN A 102 -2.13 -12.17 -19.82
CA GLN A 102 -2.96 -11.37 -20.72
C GLN A 102 -2.19 -10.17 -21.32
N GLY A 103 -0.88 -10.10 -21.10
CA GLY A 103 -0.03 -9.01 -21.60
C GLY A 103 -0.13 -7.72 -20.78
N ILE A 104 -0.64 -7.81 -19.55
CA ILE A 104 -0.74 -6.66 -18.64
C ILE A 104 0.46 -6.65 -17.71
N ALA A 105 1.34 -5.66 -17.86
CA ALA A 105 2.38 -5.40 -16.88
C ALA A 105 1.84 -4.47 -15.81
N VAL A 106 1.73 -4.96 -14.57
CA VAL A 106 1.57 -4.10 -13.39
C VAL A 106 2.97 -3.60 -13.05
N GLU A 107 3.28 -2.34 -13.35
CA GLU A 107 4.60 -1.80 -13.04
C GLU A 107 4.83 -1.79 -11.50
N GLU A 108 6.10 -1.80 -11.08
CA GLU A 108 6.48 -1.66 -9.67
C GLU A 108 6.17 -0.27 -9.09
#